data_AF-A0A3N5UP92-F1
#
_entry.id   AF-A0A3N5UP92-F1
#
_cell.length_a   1.000
_cell.length_b   1.000
_cell.length_c   1.000
_cell.angle_alpha   90.00
_cell.angle_beta   90.00
_cell.angle_gamma   90.00
#
_symmetry.space_group_name_H-M   'P 1'
#
loop_
_entity.id
_entity.type
_entity.pdbx_description
1 polymer ?
#
loop_
_entity_poly.entity_id
_entity_poly.type
_entity_poly.pdbx_seq_one_letter_code
_entity_poly.pdbx_strand_id
1 'polypeptide(L)'
;MQPVAANWLSERNLVSRWSVVVSGLVNAVVVLALAVTIWWLLFAVEGVFKLYTPLLGFAIMIWTLLILLWQTELLDFWPVKRNFLQRSHGITKGLTLTAICLLGLVVLVFGVVYSLIGRYGITYFNWNSLAAFGQLGQDPTTSRETASWALIALSVPFFWMTVTTMVGLRDDLWPGLNSPRSGFANLLWITVVSIPLFCIFFHPHLGSMFYPAQVYTAVPPWWKAIAQTNSAEFNMGWIFCIVVVTFYTIHLWSGRPWSLVDKQPWRFLFVLAGSFILGVAMFKLELGVMDYFWDEAYVGGQNEANFGWRYGHTTTMATFILVPAIMLNYLFSKAFERMGPVARGSLLSLISVGIGLLFAWAYYQAAPLLLGVNRGVSHPSENPTVFLLLVINLLVIQYNFFDGWPGYRLKK
;
A
#
# COMPACT_ATOMS: atom_id res chain seq x y z
N MET A 1 22.34 -30.28 -0.78
CA MET A 1 21.10 -29.48 -0.87
C MET A 1 21.22 -28.64 -2.13
N GLN A 2 20.34 -28.83 -3.12
CA GLN A 2 20.33 -27.97 -4.30
C GLN A 2 19.94 -26.54 -3.86
N PRO A 3 20.63 -25.49 -4.32
CA PRO A 3 20.25 -24.12 -3.98
C PRO A 3 18.85 -23.84 -4.51
N VAL A 4 17.99 -23.30 -3.65
CA VAL A 4 16.68 -22.74 -4.04
C VAL A 4 16.94 -21.70 -5.13
N ALA A 5 16.28 -21.83 -6.28
CA ALA A 5 16.44 -20.89 -7.39
C ALA A 5 16.10 -19.47 -6.91
N ALA A 6 17.00 -18.51 -7.14
CA ALA A 6 16.81 -17.15 -6.65
C ALA A 6 15.73 -16.41 -7.44
N ASN A 7 14.93 -15.58 -6.75
CA ASN A 7 13.90 -14.73 -7.36
C ASN A 7 14.49 -13.89 -8.52
N TRP A 8 13.72 -13.63 -9.58
CA TRP A 8 14.13 -12.80 -10.72
C TRP A 8 14.73 -11.46 -10.32
N LEU A 9 14.11 -10.78 -9.35
CA LEU A 9 14.53 -9.46 -8.93
C LEU A 9 15.90 -9.47 -8.24
N SER A 10 16.32 -10.59 -7.63
CA SER A 10 17.64 -10.71 -7.02
C SER A 10 18.73 -11.13 -8.01
N GLU A 11 18.37 -11.87 -9.06
CA GLU A 11 19.31 -12.25 -10.12
C GLU A 11 19.55 -11.15 -11.16
N ARG A 12 18.55 -10.30 -11.42
CA ARG A 12 18.67 -9.27 -12.46
C ARG A 12 19.69 -8.20 -12.08
N ASN A 13 20.44 -7.75 -13.07
CA ASN A 13 21.38 -6.64 -12.91
C ASN A 13 20.99 -5.48 -13.83
N LEU A 14 20.59 -4.35 -13.24
CA LEU A 14 20.25 -3.14 -13.99
C LEU A 14 21.48 -2.23 -14.09
N VAL A 15 21.74 -1.69 -15.27
CA VAL A 15 22.78 -0.68 -15.52
C VAL A 15 22.13 0.63 -15.97
N SER A 16 22.67 1.75 -15.49
CA SER A 16 22.18 3.08 -15.88
C SER A 16 22.53 3.36 -17.33
N ARG A 17 21.64 4.04 -18.05
CA ARG A 17 21.92 4.51 -19.43
C ARG A 17 22.78 5.77 -19.44
N TRP A 18 22.64 6.60 -18.40
CA TRP A 18 23.44 7.79 -18.16
C TRP A 18 24.11 7.70 -16.79
N SER A 19 24.54 8.84 -16.22
CA SER A 19 24.92 8.88 -14.81
C SER A 19 23.74 8.43 -13.94
N VAL A 20 24.04 7.87 -12.76
CA VAL A 20 23.02 7.36 -11.83
C VAL A 20 22.00 8.45 -11.49
N VAL A 21 22.48 9.66 -11.21
CA VAL A 21 21.63 10.81 -10.86
C VAL A 21 20.72 11.20 -12.04
N VAL A 22 21.27 11.35 -13.25
CA VAL A 22 20.46 11.72 -14.42
C VAL A 22 19.44 10.63 -14.73
N SER A 23 19.83 9.36 -14.69
CA SER A 23 18.94 8.22 -14.93
C SER A 23 17.81 8.17 -13.91
N GLY A 24 18.12 8.42 -12.63
CA GLY A 24 17.12 8.50 -11.56
C GLY A 24 16.16 9.67 -11.72
N LEU A 25 16.66 10.88 -12.07
CA LEU A 25 15.84 12.06 -12.30
C LEU A 25 14.90 11.89 -13.50
N VAL A 26 15.40 11.36 -14.62
CA VAL A 26 14.57 11.08 -15.80
C VAL A 26 13.44 10.11 -15.44
N ASN A 27 13.74 9.05 -14.70
CA ASN A 27 12.71 8.11 -14.24
C ASN A 27 11.71 8.74 -13.28
N ALA A 28 12.16 9.59 -12.36
CA ALA A 28 11.28 10.31 -11.44
C ALA A 28 10.29 11.19 -12.23
N VAL A 29 10.77 11.95 -13.22
CA VAL A 29 9.93 12.78 -14.09
C VAL A 29 8.93 11.92 -14.87
N VAL A 30 9.38 10.80 -15.47
CA VAL A 30 8.50 9.89 -16.21
C VAL A 30 7.41 9.32 -15.31
N VAL A 31 7.76 8.85 -14.11
CA VAL A 31 6.79 8.28 -13.16
C VAL A 31 5.78 9.33 -12.70
N LEU A 32 6.24 10.54 -12.32
CA LEU A 32 5.35 11.61 -11.88
C LEU A 32 4.45 12.13 -13.02
N ALA A 33 4.99 12.27 -14.24
CA ALA A 33 4.19 12.65 -15.40
C ALA A 33 3.13 11.59 -15.73
N LEU A 34 3.48 10.30 -15.66
CA LEU A 34 2.53 9.21 -15.80
C LEU A 34 1.48 9.21 -14.68
N ALA A 35 1.87 9.49 -13.43
CA ALA A 35 0.95 9.57 -12.31
C ALA A 35 -0.09 10.67 -12.53
N VAL A 36 0.34 11.87 -12.93
CA VAL A 36 -0.57 12.99 -13.26
C VAL A 36 -1.45 12.63 -14.46
N THR A 37 -0.90 12.03 -15.50
CA THR A 37 -1.66 11.63 -16.70
C THR A 37 -2.74 10.61 -16.36
N ILE A 38 -2.38 9.55 -15.62
CA ILE A 38 -3.33 8.50 -15.19
C ILE A 38 -4.35 9.08 -14.22
N TRP A 39 -3.95 10.00 -13.34
CA TRP A 39 -4.86 10.72 -12.46
C TRP A 39 -5.92 11.47 -13.27
N TRP A 40 -5.55 12.27 -14.26
CA TRP A 40 -6.51 12.98 -15.10
C TRP A 40 -7.37 12.07 -15.96
N LEU A 41 -6.84 10.93 -16.38
CA LEU A 41 -7.60 9.94 -17.11
C LEU A 41 -8.69 9.31 -16.21
N LEU A 42 -8.31 8.85 -15.02
CA LEU A 42 -9.16 7.99 -14.19
C LEU A 42 -9.85 8.72 -13.03
N PHE A 43 -9.15 9.60 -12.33
CA PHE A 43 -9.52 10.09 -11.00
C PHE A 43 -9.84 11.58 -10.89
N ALA A 44 -9.35 12.44 -11.78
CA ALA A 44 -9.70 13.86 -11.69
C ALA A 44 -11.23 14.05 -11.80
N VAL A 45 -11.78 14.98 -11.02
CA VAL A 45 -13.23 15.31 -11.04
C VAL A 45 -13.64 15.83 -12.42
N GLU A 46 -12.76 16.61 -13.04
CA GLU A 46 -12.87 17.12 -14.41
C GLU A 46 -12.24 16.17 -15.45
N GLY A 47 -11.80 15.00 -15.03
CA GLY A 47 -11.13 14.01 -15.86
C GLY A 47 -12.07 13.25 -16.81
N VAL A 48 -11.49 12.29 -17.54
CA VAL A 48 -12.21 11.55 -18.59
C VAL A 48 -13.20 10.55 -18.01
N PHE A 49 -12.74 9.63 -17.15
CA PHE A 49 -13.57 8.55 -16.64
C PHE A 49 -14.24 8.84 -15.30
N LYS A 50 -13.74 9.85 -14.55
CA LYS A 50 -14.35 10.34 -13.30
C LYS A 50 -14.67 9.21 -12.29
N LEU A 51 -13.75 8.24 -12.18
CA LEU A 51 -13.89 7.09 -11.28
C LEU A 51 -13.63 7.44 -9.82
N TYR A 52 -13.22 8.67 -9.52
CA TYR A 52 -12.89 9.06 -8.17
C TYR A 52 -14.12 9.21 -7.31
N THR A 53 -14.26 8.22 -6.45
CA THR A 53 -14.56 8.50 -5.06
C THR A 53 -13.31 8.23 -4.24
N PRO A 54 -13.01 9.01 -3.19
CA PRO A 54 -11.83 8.82 -2.37
C PRO A 54 -11.58 7.37 -1.97
N LEU A 55 -12.63 6.64 -1.54
CA LEU A 55 -12.46 5.27 -1.05
C LEU A 55 -12.39 4.25 -2.19
N LEU A 56 -13.10 4.45 -3.31
CA LEU A 56 -12.95 3.56 -4.46
C LEU A 56 -11.55 3.66 -5.06
N GLY A 57 -11.05 4.89 -5.22
CA GLY A 57 -9.68 5.13 -5.70
C GLY A 57 -8.66 4.47 -4.78
N PHE A 58 -8.81 4.63 -3.47
CA PHE A 58 -7.93 3.98 -2.49
C PHE A 58 -8.03 2.46 -2.62
N ALA A 59 -9.23 1.86 -2.60
CA ALA A 59 -9.43 0.42 -2.74
C ALA A 59 -8.70 -0.14 -3.98
N ILE A 60 -8.87 0.50 -5.14
CA ILE A 60 -8.20 0.08 -6.39
C ILE A 60 -6.69 0.16 -6.25
N MET A 61 -6.15 1.27 -5.72
CA MET A 61 -4.71 1.48 -5.62
C MET A 61 -4.03 0.55 -4.60
N ILE A 62 -4.64 0.31 -3.44
CA ILE A 62 -4.04 -0.56 -2.42
C ILE A 62 -4.08 -2.03 -2.82
N TRP A 63 -5.17 -2.49 -3.45
CA TRP A 63 -5.24 -3.84 -3.99
C TRP A 63 -4.30 -4.03 -5.18
N THR A 64 -4.11 -3.00 -6.00
CA THR A 64 -3.08 -3.03 -7.06
C THR A 64 -1.70 -3.23 -6.45
N LEU A 65 -1.36 -2.48 -5.38
CA LEU A 65 -0.07 -2.63 -4.70
C LEU A 65 0.12 -4.04 -4.12
N LEU A 66 -0.90 -4.58 -3.47
CA LEU A 66 -0.89 -5.95 -2.96
C LEU A 66 -0.60 -6.98 -4.05
N ILE A 67 -1.31 -6.90 -5.17
CA ILE A 67 -1.17 -7.84 -6.28
C ILE A 67 0.19 -7.68 -6.94
N LEU A 68 0.71 -6.45 -7.07
CA LEU A 68 2.09 -6.21 -7.53
C LEU A 68 3.09 -6.94 -6.63
N LEU A 69 2.98 -6.80 -5.31
CA LEU A 69 3.87 -7.47 -4.35
C LEU A 69 3.74 -8.99 -4.44
N TRP A 70 2.53 -9.52 -4.57
CA TRP A 70 2.34 -10.97 -4.73
C TRP A 70 2.96 -11.48 -6.04
N GLN A 71 2.79 -10.73 -7.13
CA GLN A 71 3.37 -11.07 -8.42
C GLN A 71 4.90 -11.05 -8.38
N THR A 72 5.51 -10.05 -7.73
CA THR A 72 6.98 -9.89 -7.70
C THR A 72 7.68 -10.71 -6.63
N GLU A 73 7.11 -10.77 -5.42
CA GLU A 73 7.79 -11.28 -4.23
C GLU A 73 7.37 -12.70 -3.87
N LEU A 74 6.11 -13.08 -4.15
CA LEU A 74 5.61 -14.41 -3.81
C LEU A 74 5.63 -15.36 -5.01
N LEU A 75 5.18 -14.91 -6.18
CA LEU A 75 4.96 -15.75 -7.36
C LEU A 75 6.09 -15.70 -8.39
N ASP A 76 7.14 -14.89 -8.17
CA ASP A 76 8.27 -14.70 -9.10
C ASP A 76 7.82 -14.54 -10.56
N PHE A 77 6.86 -13.64 -10.79
CA PHE A 77 6.25 -13.31 -12.09
C PHE A 77 5.50 -14.46 -12.80
N TRP A 78 5.18 -15.56 -12.11
CA TRP A 78 4.32 -16.59 -12.69
C TRP A 78 3.01 -15.98 -13.24
N PRO A 79 2.52 -16.39 -14.44
CA PRO A 79 2.96 -17.52 -15.28
C PRO A 79 4.04 -17.20 -16.32
N VAL A 80 4.71 -16.05 -16.23
CA VAL A 80 5.71 -15.64 -17.22
C VAL A 80 7.00 -16.43 -17.08
N LYS A 81 7.50 -16.99 -18.19
CA LYS A 81 8.73 -17.80 -18.19
C LYS A 81 9.98 -16.93 -18.02
N ARG A 82 11.01 -17.46 -17.34
CA ARG A 82 12.30 -16.79 -17.12
C ARG A 82 12.97 -16.30 -18.41
N ASN A 83 12.88 -17.08 -19.50
CA ASN A 83 13.40 -16.67 -20.81
C ASN A 83 12.78 -15.37 -21.33
N PHE A 84 11.48 -15.15 -21.09
CA PHE A 84 10.82 -13.89 -21.47
C PHE A 84 11.36 -12.74 -20.62
N LEU A 85 11.53 -12.94 -19.31
CA LEU A 85 12.03 -11.92 -18.40
C LEU A 85 13.45 -11.44 -18.76
N GLN A 86 14.30 -12.37 -19.19
CA GLN A 86 15.70 -12.11 -19.57
C GLN A 86 15.86 -11.47 -20.96
N ARG A 87 15.05 -11.88 -21.94
CA ARG A 87 15.27 -11.49 -23.35
C ARG A 87 14.44 -10.31 -23.81
N SER A 88 13.26 -10.11 -23.22
CA SER A 88 12.32 -9.09 -23.68
C SER A 88 12.81 -7.67 -23.40
N HIS A 89 12.45 -6.73 -24.27
CA HIS A 89 12.68 -5.32 -24.02
C HIS A 89 11.86 -4.86 -22.80
N GLY A 90 12.41 -3.92 -22.02
CA GLY A 90 11.78 -3.41 -20.80
C GLY A 90 10.35 -2.93 -21.00
N ILE A 91 10.05 -2.26 -22.12
CA ILE A 91 8.68 -1.81 -22.44
C ILE A 91 7.72 -3.00 -22.65
N THR A 92 8.09 -3.98 -23.48
CA THR A 92 7.24 -5.15 -23.76
C THR A 92 6.99 -5.93 -22.48
N LYS A 93 8.04 -6.19 -21.70
CA LYS A 93 7.94 -6.85 -20.41
C LYS A 93 7.07 -6.05 -19.44
N GLY A 94 7.30 -4.75 -19.36
CA GLY A 94 6.53 -3.81 -18.57
C GLY A 94 5.04 -3.90 -18.82
N LEU A 95 4.63 -3.70 -20.07
CA LEU A 95 3.22 -3.74 -20.50
C LEU A 95 2.58 -5.10 -20.22
N THR A 96 3.26 -6.20 -20.52
CA THR A 96 2.74 -7.55 -20.27
C THR A 96 2.52 -7.80 -18.77
N LEU A 97 3.50 -7.46 -17.93
CA LEU A 97 3.40 -7.70 -16.48
C LEU A 97 2.37 -6.77 -15.83
N THR A 98 2.27 -5.52 -16.27
CA THR A 98 1.20 -4.59 -15.83
C THR A 98 -0.18 -5.12 -16.22
N ALA A 99 -0.36 -5.63 -17.44
CA ALA A 99 -1.63 -6.22 -17.87
C ALA A 99 -2.02 -7.43 -17.01
N ILE A 100 -1.06 -8.30 -16.65
CA ILE A 100 -1.29 -9.42 -15.74
C ILE A 100 -1.71 -8.93 -14.34
N CYS A 101 -1.04 -7.90 -13.82
CA CYS A 101 -1.41 -7.31 -12.53
C CYS A 101 -2.84 -6.75 -12.54
N LEU A 102 -3.21 -6.00 -13.59
CA LEU A 102 -4.55 -5.43 -13.73
C LEU A 102 -5.61 -6.53 -13.93
N LEU A 103 -5.29 -7.59 -14.66
CA LEU A 103 -6.16 -8.76 -14.76
C LEU A 103 -6.35 -9.42 -13.39
N GLY A 104 -5.28 -9.56 -12.60
CA GLY A 104 -5.35 -10.04 -11.22
C GLY A 104 -6.27 -9.20 -10.36
N LEU A 105 -6.19 -7.86 -10.46
CA LEU A 105 -7.08 -6.94 -9.77
C LEU A 105 -8.54 -7.17 -10.15
N VAL A 106 -8.84 -7.23 -11.44
CA VAL A 106 -10.19 -7.45 -11.95
C VAL A 106 -10.73 -8.80 -11.49
N VAL A 107 -9.96 -9.87 -11.61
CA VAL A 107 -10.42 -11.22 -11.24
C VAL A 107 -10.60 -11.35 -9.72
N LEU A 108 -9.61 -10.96 -8.92
CA LEU A 108 -9.63 -11.16 -7.47
C LEU A 108 -10.57 -10.19 -6.78
N VAL A 109 -10.43 -8.89 -7.03
CA VAL A 109 -11.21 -7.88 -6.32
C VAL A 109 -12.60 -7.75 -6.91
N PHE A 110 -12.70 -7.54 -8.22
CA PHE A 110 -14.01 -7.29 -8.84
C PHE A 110 -14.77 -8.59 -9.14
N GLY A 111 -14.09 -9.67 -9.52
CA GLY A 111 -14.69 -10.98 -9.80
C GLY A 111 -15.03 -11.76 -8.53
N VAL A 112 -14.05 -11.99 -7.65
CA VAL A 112 -14.26 -12.80 -6.45
C VAL A 112 -14.87 -11.99 -5.31
N VAL A 113 -14.21 -10.94 -4.83
CA VAL A 113 -14.69 -10.23 -3.62
C VAL A 113 -15.98 -9.45 -3.89
N TYR A 114 -15.99 -8.57 -4.89
CA TYR A 114 -17.13 -7.72 -5.20
C TYR A 114 -18.29 -8.51 -5.82
N SER A 115 -18.04 -9.34 -6.85
CA SER A 115 -19.13 -10.01 -7.57
C SER A 115 -19.58 -11.31 -6.90
N LEU A 116 -18.67 -12.24 -6.58
CA LEU A 116 -19.07 -13.53 -6.00
C LEU A 116 -19.44 -13.38 -4.51
N ILE A 117 -18.50 -12.93 -3.67
CA ILE A 117 -18.72 -12.82 -2.22
C ILE A 117 -19.74 -11.71 -1.93
N GLY A 118 -19.61 -10.54 -2.56
CA GLY A 118 -20.46 -9.40 -2.28
C GLY A 118 -21.91 -9.54 -2.76
N ARG A 119 -22.18 -10.38 -3.77
CA ARG A 119 -23.54 -10.64 -4.26
C ARG A 119 -24.25 -11.78 -3.53
N TYR A 120 -23.51 -12.81 -3.14
CA TYR A 120 -24.11 -14.06 -2.62
C TYR A 120 -23.79 -14.33 -1.15
N GLY A 121 -22.86 -13.59 -0.54
CA GLY A 121 -22.44 -13.79 0.85
C GLY A 121 -22.58 -12.54 1.71
N ILE A 122 -21.68 -11.56 1.52
CA ILE A 122 -21.51 -10.42 2.42
C ILE A 122 -21.83 -9.11 1.69
N THR A 123 -23.02 -8.55 1.95
CA THR A 123 -23.61 -7.42 1.22
C THR A 123 -22.70 -6.20 1.10
N TYR A 124 -21.97 -5.83 2.15
CA TYR A 124 -21.14 -4.61 2.11
C TYR A 124 -19.94 -4.71 1.18
N PHE A 125 -19.60 -5.87 0.60
CA PHE A 125 -18.57 -5.92 -0.44
C PHE A 125 -19.08 -5.57 -1.84
N ASN A 126 -20.39 -5.41 -2.03
CA ASN A 126 -20.98 -5.06 -3.31
C ASN A 126 -21.91 -3.87 -3.15
N TRP A 127 -21.58 -2.74 -3.78
CA TRP A 127 -22.39 -1.53 -3.67
C TRP A 127 -23.79 -1.66 -4.28
N ASN A 128 -24.02 -2.53 -5.27
CA ASN A 128 -25.37 -2.76 -5.80
C ASN A 128 -26.21 -3.58 -4.83
N SER A 129 -25.61 -4.62 -4.22
CA SER A 129 -26.25 -5.36 -3.12
C SER A 129 -26.54 -4.45 -1.94
N LEU A 130 -25.58 -3.59 -1.57
CA LEU A 130 -25.72 -2.66 -0.45
C LEU A 130 -26.79 -1.61 -0.71
N ALA A 131 -26.90 -1.07 -1.93
CA ALA A 131 -28.00 -0.18 -2.30
C ALA A 131 -29.36 -0.91 -2.30
N ALA A 132 -29.39 -2.18 -2.72
CA ALA A 132 -30.63 -2.96 -2.77
C ALA A 132 -31.14 -3.40 -1.38
N PHE A 133 -30.23 -3.75 -0.47
CA PHE A 133 -30.57 -4.37 0.81
C PHE A 133 -30.25 -3.51 2.04
N GLY A 134 -29.41 -2.48 1.91
CA GLY A 134 -28.91 -1.68 3.03
C GLY A 134 -29.94 -0.76 3.70
N GLN A 135 -31.12 -0.60 3.10
CA GLN A 135 -32.20 0.27 3.57
C GLN A 135 -31.69 1.70 3.93
N LEU A 136 -32.36 2.42 4.84
CA LEU A 136 -32.14 3.83 5.22
C LEU A 136 -30.68 4.32 5.09
N GLY A 137 -30.46 5.37 4.29
CA GLY A 137 -29.16 6.08 4.20
C GLY A 137 -28.19 5.58 3.13
N GLN A 138 -28.60 4.68 2.25
CA GLN A 138 -27.77 4.10 1.20
C GLN A 138 -28.21 4.57 -0.20
N ASP A 139 -27.73 5.75 -0.63
CA ASP A 139 -27.80 6.15 -2.04
C ASP A 139 -26.63 5.53 -2.84
N PRO A 140 -26.65 5.54 -4.19
CA PRO A 140 -25.59 4.93 -4.99
C PRO A 140 -24.17 5.41 -4.66
N THR A 141 -24.01 6.67 -4.25
CA THR A 141 -22.72 7.23 -3.86
C THR A 141 -22.28 6.69 -2.51
N THR A 142 -23.15 6.75 -1.51
CA THR A 142 -22.86 6.25 -0.16
C THR A 142 -22.59 4.75 -0.17
N SER A 143 -23.39 3.96 -0.90
CA SER A 143 -23.17 2.51 -1.03
C SER A 143 -21.84 2.17 -1.71
N ARG A 144 -21.43 2.96 -2.70
CA ARG A 144 -20.12 2.81 -3.34
C ARG A 144 -18.98 3.12 -2.38
N GLU A 145 -19.08 4.19 -1.60
CA GLU A 145 -18.06 4.55 -0.61
C GLU A 145 -17.97 3.52 0.52
N THR A 146 -19.10 3.08 1.08
CA THR A 146 -19.12 2.04 2.13
C THR A 146 -18.56 0.71 1.62
N ALA A 147 -18.91 0.29 0.40
CA ALA A 147 -18.36 -0.94 -0.14
C ALA A 147 -16.87 -0.84 -0.47
N SER A 148 -16.43 0.32 -0.95
CA SER A 148 -15.02 0.60 -1.17
C SER A 148 -14.23 0.63 0.15
N TRP A 149 -14.81 1.18 1.21
CA TRP A 149 -14.26 1.10 2.56
C TRP A 149 -14.07 -0.34 3.03
N ALA A 150 -15.06 -1.21 2.82
CA ALA A 150 -14.93 -2.62 3.15
C ALA A 150 -13.78 -3.30 2.38
N LEU A 151 -13.61 -2.97 1.09
CA LEU A 151 -12.49 -3.46 0.30
C LEU A 151 -11.13 -2.97 0.83
N ILE A 152 -11.02 -1.71 1.25
CA ILE A 152 -9.81 -1.18 1.91
C ILE A 152 -9.56 -1.94 3.21
N ALA A 153 -10.58 -2.05 4.06
CA ALA A 153 -10.51 -2.73 5.34
C ALA A 153 -10.04 -4.19 5.20
N LEU A 154 -10.49 -4.90 4.17
CA LEU A 154 -10.01 -6.25 3.85
C LEU A 154 -8.54 -6.23 3.40
N SER A 155 -8.11 -5.23 2.64
CA SER A 155 -6.74 -5.14 2.14
C SER A 155 -5.71 -4.93 3.27
N VAL A 156 -6.07 -4.24 4.36
CA VAL A 156 -5.09 -3.83 5.38
C VAL A 156 -4.44 -5.03 6.08
N PRO A 157 -5.18 -6.04 6.59
CA PRO A 157 -4.57 -7.24 7.14
C PRO A 157 -3.77 -8.04 6.11
N PHE A 158 -4.29 -8.15 4.87
CA PHE A 158 -3.55 -8.80 3.79
C PHE A 158 -2.21 -8.10 3.54
N PHE A 159 -2.18 -6.78 3.59
CA PHE A 159 -0.97 -6.00 3.37
C PHE A 159 0.03 -6.20 4.50
N TRP A 160 -0.44 -6.11 5.75
CA TRP A 160 0.40 -6.38 6.91
C TRP A 160 0.98 -7.79 6.90
N MET A 161 0.17 -8.80 6.64
CA MET A 161 0.63 -10.19 6.61
C MET A 161 1.51 -10.50 5.40
N THR A 162 1.27 -9.87 4.25
CA THR A 162 2.15 -9.98 3.07
C THR A 162 3.55 -9.48 3.42
N VAL A 163 3.65 -8.27 3.97
CA VAL A 163 4.92 -7.64 4.32
C VAL A 163 5.65 -8.40 5.42
N THR A 164 4.92 -8.80 6.48
CA THR A 164 5.49 -9.58 7.59
C THR A 164 6.00 -10.94 7.10
N THR A 165 5.28 -11.61 6.20
CA THR A 165 5.69 -12.89 5.62
C THR A 165 6.95 -12.72 4.76
N MET A 166 6.96 -11.72 3.88
CA MET A 166 8.10 -11.43 2.99
C MET A 166 9.40 -11.16 3.78
N VAL A 167 9.31 -10.40 4.88
CA VAL A 167 10.50 -9.98 5.65
C VAL A 167 10.88 -11.01 6.72
N GLY A 168 9.88 -11.51 7.43
CA GLY A 168 10.02 -12.33 8.62
C GLY A 168 10.11 -13.83 8.36
N LEU A 169 9.39 -14.36 7.37
CA LEU A 169 9.35 -15.80 7.08
C LEU A 169 10.20 -16.21 5.88
N ARG A 170 10.27 -15.36 4.84
CA ARG A 170 11.04 -15.63 3.61
C ARG A 170 10.73 -17.02 3.03
N ASP A 171 11.74 -17.69 2.49
CA ASP A 171 11.64 -19.04 1.92
C ASP A 171 11.64 -20.15 3.00
N ASP A 172 11.73 -19.79 4.28
CA ASP A 172 11.85 -20.76 5.38
C ASP A 172 10.52 -21.42 5.77
N LEU A 173 9.38 -20.82 5.42
CA LEU A 173 8.07 -21.33 5.82
C LEU A 173 7.73 -22.66 5.13
N TRP A 174 8.17 -22.82 3.88
CA TRP A 174 7.85 -23.98 3.05
C TRP A 174 9.13 -24.59 2.44
N PRO A 175 10.00 -25.20 3.27
CA PRO A 175 11.28 -25.70 2.81
C PRO A 175 11.07 -26.75 1.71
N GLY A 176 11.72 -26.53 0.56
CA GLY A 176 11.66 -27.43 -0.60
C GLY A 176 10.53 -27.17 -1.60
N LEU A 177 9.65 -26.18 -1.36
CA LEU A 177 8.73 -25.71 -2.39
C LEU A 177 9.40 -24.66 -3.28
N ASN A 178 9.40 -24.91 -4.59
CA ASN A 178 9.83 -23.93 -5.58
C ASN A 178 8.65 -23.10 -6.10
N SER A 179 8.92 -21.90 -6.63
CA SER A 179 7.92 -21.11 -7.34
C SER A 179 7.33 -21.90 -8.52
N PRO A 180 6.01 -21.87 -8.76
CA PRO A 180 5.00 -21.02 -8.10
C PRO A 180 4.37 -21.64 -6.84
N ARG A 181 4.71 -22.88 -6.48
CA ARG A 181 4.04 -23.61 -5.38
C ARG A 181 4.26 -22.93 -4.04
N SER A 182 5.49 -22.48 -3.76
CA SER A 182 5.79 -21.72 -2.54
C SER A 182 5.02 -20.40 -2.47
N GLY A 183 4.88 -19.71 -3.61
CA GLY A 183 4.10 -18.47 -3.71
C GLY A 183 2.62 -18.66 -3.37
N PHE A 184 1.98 -19.70 -3.93
CA PHE A 184 0.59 -20.03 -3.58
C PHE A 184 0.43 -20.50 -2.13
N ALA A 185 1.39 -21.24 -1.58
CA ALA A 185 1.39 -21.63 -0.17
C ALA A 185 1.49 -20.40 0.76
N ASN A 186 2.35 -19.43 0.42
CA ASN A 186 2.44 -18.16 1.12
C ASN A 186 1.13 -17.36 1.04
N LEU A 187 0.50 -17.29 -0.15
CA LEU A 187 -0.80 -16.63 -0.31
C LEU A 187 -1.90 -17.29 0.53
N LEU A 188 -1.93 -18.62 0.62
CA LEU A 188 -2.88 -19.34 1.47
C LEU A 188 -2.64 -19.02 2.94
N TRP A 189 -1.39 -19.05 3.40
CA TRP A 189 -1.02 -18.64 4.77
C TRP A 189 -1.47 -17.21 5.07
N ILE A 190 -1.12 -16.26 4.20
CA ILE A 190 -1.53 -14.86 4.33
C ILE A 190 -3.06 -14.77 4.43
N THR A 191 -3.79 -15.49 3.58
CA THR A 191 -5.26 -15.49 3.56
C THR A 191 -5.85 -16.03 4.88
N VAL A 192 -5.35 -17.18 5.35
CA VAL A 192 -5.83 -17.84 6.58
C VAL A 192 -5.62 -16.96 7.82
N VAL A 193 -4.54 -16.17 7.86
CA VAL A 193 -4.28 -15.26 8.98
C VAL A 193 -5.01 -13.92 8.81
N SER A 194 -5.10 -13.40 7.58
CA SER A 194 -5.67 -12.07 7.31
C SER A 194 -7.18 -12.00 7.52
N ILE A 195 -7.92 -13.08 7.24
CA ILE A 195 -9.38 -13.10 7.45
C ILE A 195 -9.75 -12.94 8.93
N PRO A 196 -9.18 -13.71 9.88
CA PRO A 196 -9.39 -13.47 11.31
C PRO A 196 -9.02 -12.05 11.75
N LEU A 197 -7.89 -11.51 11.26
CA LEU A 197 -7.47 -10.14 11.57
C LEU A 197 -8.49 -9.11 11.06
N PHE A 198 -9.04 -9.29 9.86
CA PHE A 198 -10.15 -8.46 9.36
C PHE A 198 -11.37 -8.53 10.27
N CYS A 199 -11.75 -9.73 10.70
CA CYS A 199 -12.88 -9.95 11.61
C CYS A 199 -12.69 -9.27 12.99
N ILE A 200 -11.44 -9.13 13.45
CA ILE A 200 -11.11 -8.53 14.76
C ILE A 200 -10.96 -7.00 14.68
N PHE A 201 -10.29 -6.51 13.64
CA PHE A 201 -9.86 -5.11 13.56
C PHE A 201 -10.75 -4.21 12.68
N PHE A 202 -11.60 -4.78 11.83
CA PHE A 202 -12.39 -3.98 10.88
C PHE A 202 -13.87 -4.35 10.84
N HIS A 203 -14.20 -5.63 10.89
CA HIS A 203 -15.59 -6.09 10.82
C HIS A 203 -16.53 -5.48 11.89
N PRO A 204 -16.11 -5.26 13.16
CA PRO A 204 -16.96 -4.61 14.16
C PRO A 204 -17.49 -3.23 13.72
N HIS A 205 -16.65 -2.45 13.04
CA HIS A 205 -17.03 -1.15 12.52
C HIS A 205 -17.99 -1.25 11.34
N LEU A 206 -17.73 -2.16 10.39
CA LEU A 206 -18.61 -2.39 9.25
C LEU A 206 -20.02 -2.81 9.69
N GLY A 207 -20.13 -3.66 10.71
CA GLY A 207 -21.43 -4.02 11.28
C GLY A 207 -22.16 -2.86 11.96
N SER A 208 -21.42 -1.90 12.52
CA SER A 208 -21.97 -0.70 13.14
C SER A 208 -22.40 0.39 12.14
N MET A 209 -21.98 0.29 10.87
CA MET A 209 -22.38 1.24 9.81
C MET A 209 -23.81 1.01 9.30
N PHE A 210 -24.41 -0.14 9.59
CA PHE A 210 -25.80 -0.42 9.21
C PHE A 210 -26.79 0.16 10.21
N TYR A 211 -27.99 0.50 9.73
CA TYR A 211 -29.11 0.88 10.57
C TYR A 211 -30.31 -0.06 10.35
N PRO A 212 -30.72 -0.86 11.36
CA PRO A 212 -30.05 -1.06 12.65
C PRO A 212 -28.69 -1.78 12.48
N ALA A 213 -27.82 -1.64 13.49
CA ALA A 213 -26.52 -2.31 13.49
C ALA A 213 -26.67 -3.83 13.38
N GLN A 214 -25.75 -4.48 12.66
CA GLN A 214 -25.79 -5.92 12.39
C GLN A 214 -25.31 -6.76 13.59
N VAL A 215 -26.09 -6.75 14.68
CA VAL A 215 -25.71 -7.34 15.99
C VAL A 215 -25.56 -8.86 15.97
N TYR A 216 -26.16 -9.56 14.99
CA TYR A 216 -26.03 -11.02 14.86
C TYR A 216 -24.71 -11.43 14.18
N THR A 217 -24.02 -10.51 13.52
CA THR A 217 -22.79 -10.82 12.75
C THR A 217 -21.58 -10.05 13.24
N ALA A 218 -21.77 -8.91 13.91
CA ALA A 218 -20.68 -8.05 14.37
C ALA A 218 -20.88 -7.64 15.83
N VAL A 219 -19.79 -7.69 16.59
CA VAL A 219 -19.71 -7.13 17.93
C VAL A 219 -19.43 -5.62 17.87
N PRO A 220 -19.71 -4.85 18.93
CA PRO A 220 -19.28 -3.45 19.01
C PRO A 220 -17.76 -3.30 18.86
N PRO A 221 -17.27 -2.22 18.22
CA PRO A 221 -15.84 -1.93 18.14
C PRO A 221 -15.17 -1.86 19.52
N TRP A 222 -14.30 -2.82 19.82
CA TRP A 222 -13.63 -2.93 21.13
C TRP A 222 -12.70 -1.74 21.41
N TRP A 223 -12.23 -1.05 20.37
CA TRP A 223 -11.35 0.10 20.48
C TRP A 223 -12.08 1.40 20.83
N LYS A 224 -13.42 1.44 20.81
CA LYS A 224 -14.20 2.68 20.99
C LYS A 224 -13.83 3.45 22.25
N ALA A 225 -13.59 2.74 23.36
CA ALA A 225 -13.22 3.35 24.64
C ALA A 225 -11.80 3.93 24.66
N ILE A 226 -10.89 3.35 23.86
CA ILE A 226 -9.46 3.71 23.85
C ILE A 226 -9.17 4.78 22.78
N ALA A 227 -9.88 4.68 21.65
CA ALA A 227 -9.68 5.53 20.48
C ALA A 227 -10.72 6.67 20.37
N GLN A 228 -11.68 6.74 21.29
CA GLN A 228 -12.73 7.77 21.32
C GLN A 228 -13.52 7.89 19.98
N THR A 229 -13.53 6.81 19.20
CA THR A 229 -14.24 6.70 17.91
C THR A 229 -14.64 5.25 17.65
N ASN A 230 -15.76 5.04 16.95
CA ASN A 230 -16.14 3.74 16.41
C ASN A 230 -15.56 3.48 15.00
N SER A 231 -14.87 4.47 14.41
CA SER A 231 -14.24 4.35 13.09
C SER A 231 -13.13 3.30 13.09
N ALA A 232 -13.08 2.45 12.07
CA ALA A 232 -11.95 1.54 11.85
C ALA A 232 -10.70 2.25 11.33
N GLU A 233 -10.77 3.55 11.04
CA GLU A 233 -9.58 4.36 10.74
C GLU A 233 -8.54 4.31 11.86
N PHE A 234 -8.96 4.11 13.11
CA PHE A 234 -8.05 3.80 14.20
C PHE A 234 -7.13 2.62 13.88
N ASN A 235 -7.72 1.48 13.49
CA ASN A 235 -6.96 0.28 13.15
C ASN A 235 -6.20 0.41 11.84
N MET A 236 -6.78 1.10 10.85
CA MET A 236 -6.07 1.42 9.62
C MET A 236 -4.79 2.21 9.92
N GLY A 237 -4.88 3.28 10.73
CA GLY A 237 -3.77 4.18 11.04
C GLY A 237 -2.55 3.45 11.63
N TRP A 238 -2.72 2.73 12.74
CA TRP A 238 -1.58 2.07 13.37
C TRP A 238 -1.06 0.87 12.57
N ILE A 239 -1.93 0.09 11.91
CA ILE A 239 -1.48 -1.03 11.07
C ILE A 239 -0.72 -0.53 9.83
N PHE A 240 -1.18 0.55 9.19
CA PHE A 240 -0.44 1.14 8.07
C PHE A 240 0.90 1.69 8.52
N CYS A 241 1.01 2.36 9.67
CA CYS A 241 2.30 2.81 10.18
C CYS A 241 3.27 1.63 10.40
N ILE A 242 2.80 0.47 10.88
CA ILE A 242 3.62 -0.76 10.95
C ILE A 242 4.15 -1.14 9.58
N VAL A 243 3.27 -1.22 8.58
CA VAL A 243 3.65 -1.58 7.20
C VAL A 243 4.63 -0.58 6.60
N VAL A 244 4.35 0.72 6.75
CA VAL A 244 5.21 1.79 6.22
C VAL A 244 6.59 1.72 6.84
N VAL A 245 6.72 1.56 8.16
CA VAL A 245 8.02 1.40 8.81
C VAL A 245 8.76 0.17 8.28
N THR A 246 8.07 -0.94 8.07
CA THR A 246 8.70 -2.14 7.51
C THR A 246 9.20 -1.89 6.08
N PHE A 247 8.45 -1.20 5.22
CA PHE A 247 8.95 -0.80 3.90
C PHE A 247 10.11 0.19 3.98
N TYR A 248 10.01 1.18 4.86
CA TYR A 248 11.02 2.20 5.04
C TYR A 248 12.38 1.60 5.39
N THR A 249 12.37 0.63 6.31
CA THR A 249 13.56 -0.12 6.74
C THR A 249 14.12 -1.03 5.65
N ILE A 250 13.27 -1.69 4.83
CA ILE A 250 13.73 -2.46 3.66
C ILE A 250 14.40 -1.55 2.64
N HIS A 251 13.81 -0.39 2.34
CA HIS A 251 14.28 0.49 1.29
C HIS A 251 15.50 1.32 1.68
N LEU A 252 15.55 1.82 2.91
CA LEU A 252 16.61 2.75 3.32
C LEU A 252 17.66 2.10 4.20
N TRP A 253 17.28 1.13 5.03
CA TRP A 253 18.16 0.55 6.07
C TRP A 253 18.68 -0.84 5.71
N SER A 254 18.57 -1.23 4.43
CA SER A 254 19.02 -2.53 3.93
C SER A 254 18.40 -3.71 4.71
N GLY A 255 17.15 -3.55 5.16
CA GLY A 255 16.42 -4.57 5.92
C GLY A 255 16.79 -4.67 7.41
N ARG A 256 17.55 -3.73 7.97
CA ARG A 256 17.75 -3.62 9.43
C ARG A 256 16.56 -2.94 10.11
N PRO A 257 16.20 -3.32 11.35
CA PRO A 257 16.90 -4.28 12.22
C PRO A 257 16.55 -5.75 11.93
N TRP A 258 15.64 -6.04 11.00
CA TRP A 258 15.12 -7.39 10.73
C TRP A 258 16.19 -8.42 10.38
N SER A 259 17.28 -7.97 9.75
CA SER A 259 18.43 -8.82 9.41
C SER A 259 19.31 -9.20 10.60
N LEU A 260 19.01 -8.77 11.83
CA LEU A 260 19.78 -9.11 13.02
C LEU A 260 19.40 -10.49 13.58
N VAL A 261 18.24 -11.02 13.20
CA VAL A 261 17.74 -12.32 13.63
C VAL A 261 17.44 -13.16 12.40
N ASP A 262 18.16 -14.26 12.21
CA ASP A 262 18.02 -15.07 11.00
C ASP A 262 17.28 -16.40 11.19
N LYS A 263 17.16 -16.90 12.42
CA LYS A 263 16.57 -18.22 12.69
C LYS A 263 15.06 -18.15 12.94
N GLN A 264 14.29 -19.01 12.27
CA GLN A 264 12.89 -19.23 12.62
C GLN A 264 12.75 -20.01 13.95
N PRO A 265 11.67 -19.79 14.73
CA PRO A 265 10.59 -18.81 14.51
C PRO A 265 10.95 -17.40 15.01
N TRP A 266 12.13 -17.20 15.59
CA TRP A 266 12.53 -15.95 16.24
C TRP A 266 12.60 -14.76 15.28
N ARG A 267 13.02 -14.97 14.03
CA ARG A 267 13.01 -13.94 12.99
C ARG A 267 11.61 -13.39 12.77
N PHE A 268 10.63 -14.27 12.56
CA PHE A 268 9.24 -13.85 12.38
C PHE A 268 8.70 -13.10 13.59
N LEU A 269 8.92 -13.61 14.80
CA LEU A 269 8.49 -12.95 16.04
C LEU A 269 9.18 -11.59 16.23
N PHE A 270 10.47 -11.49 15.89
CA PHE A 270 11.23 -10.25 15.96
C PHE A 270 10.73 -9.20 14.97
N VAL A 271 10.42 -9.59 13.74
CA VAL A 271 9.80 -8.70 12.74
C VAL A 271 8.41 -8.28 13.20
N LEU A 272 7.58 -9.21 13.68
CA LEU A 272 6.22 -8.91 14.12
C LEU A 272 6.22 -7.93 15.30
N ALA A 273 6.96 -8.23 16.37
CA ALA A 273 7.02 -7.38 17.57
C ALA A 273 7.76 -6.06 17.30
N GLY A 274 8.88 -6.11 16.58
CA GLY A 274 9.68 -4.92 16.30
C GLY A 274 8.98 -3.94 15.35
N SER A 275 8.32 -4.44 14.30
CA SER A 275 7.52 -3.60 13.41
C SER A 275 6.30 -3.02 14.13
N PHE A 276 5.65 -3.78 15.03
CA PHE A 276 4.57 -3.27 15.87
C PHE A 276 5.03 -2.11 16.75
N ILE A 277 6.13 -2.26 17.50
CA ILE A 277 6.66 -1.21 18.39
C ILE A 277 7.00 0.05 17.59
N LEU A 278 7.75 -0.09 16.49
CA LEU A 278 8.16 1.06 15.68
C LEU A 278 6.96 1.72 14.96
N GLY A 279 6.01 0.92 14.47
CA GLY A 279 4.80 1.41 13.80
C GLY A 279 3.89 2.18 14.76
N VAL A 280 3.68 1.68 15.98
CA VAL A 280 2.92 2.40 17.01
C VAL A 280 3.65 3.66 17.45
N ALA A 281 4.99 3.64 17.55
CA ALA A 281 5.77 4.83 17.84
C ALA A 281 5.61 5.90 16.75
N MET A 282 5.67 5.51 15.47
CA MET A 282 5.42 6.41 14.33
C MET A 282 3.98 6.96 14.37
N PHE A 283 2.98 6.10 14.58
CA PHE A 283 1.58 6.50 14.71
C PHE A 283 1.37 7.55 15.82
N LYS A 284 1.95 7.32 17.01
CA LYS A 284 1.87 8.27 18.14
C LYS A 284 2.64 9.56 17.89
N LEU A 285 3.80 9.50 17.24
CA LEU A 285 4.56 10.67 16.86
C LEU A 285 3.75 11.56 15.91
N GLU A 286 3.15 10.97 14.88
CA GLU A 286 2.34 11.72 13.91
C GLU A 286 1.10 12.34 14.55
N LEU A 287 0.42 11.62 15.46
CA LEU A 287 -0.68 12.20 16.24
C LEU A 287 -0.21 13.40 17.07
N GLY A 288 0.91 13.28 17.79
CA GLY A 288 1.46 14.40 18.57
C GLY A 288 1.84 15.61 17.72
N VAL A 289 2.34 15.39 16.51
CA VAL A 289 2.59 16.48 15.54
C VAL A 289 1.29 17.13 15.09
N MET A 290 0.26 16.34 14.79
CA MET A 290 -1.04 16.88 14.39
C MET A 290 -1.69 17.67 15.54
N ASP A 291 -1.63 17.16 16.78
CA ASP A 291 -2.17 17.87 17.96
C ASP A 291 -1.44 19.20 18.21
N TYR A 292 -0.15 19.28 17.89
CA TYR A 292 0.59 20.54 17.93
C TYR A 292 0.10 21.57 16.90
N PHE A 293 -0.31 21.14 15.70
CA PHE A 293 -0.73 22.05 14.63
C PHE A 293 -2.23 22.39 14.64
N TRP A 294 -3.07 21.51 15.17
CA TRP A 294 -4.54 21.58 15.03
C TRP A 294 -5.28 21.31 16.34
N ASP A 295 -4.59 21.45 17.48
CA ASP A 295 -5.10 21.12 18.81
C ASP A 295 -5.53 19.64 18.95
N GLU A 296 -5.89 19.26 20.18
CA GLU A 296 -6.38 17.91 20.49
C GLU A 296 -7.73 17.64 19.82
N ALA A 297 -7.86 16.49 19.17
CA ALA A 297 -9.13 16.03 18.63
C ALA A 297 -10.14 15.74 19.76
N TYR A 298 -11.44 15.81 19.44
CA TYR A 298 -12.50 15.54 20.41
C TYR A 298 -13.66 14.73 19.83
N VAL A 299 -14.42 14.08 20.71
CA VAL A 299 -15.57 13.26 20.31
C VAL A 299 -16.65 14.15 19.71
N GLY A 300 -17.07 13.82 18.48
CA GLY A 300 -18.06 14.62 17.73
C GLY A 300 -17.46 15.76 16.91
N GLY A 301 -16.14 15.99 16.99
CA GLY A 301 -15.45 16.92 16.10
C GLY A 301 -15.60 16.53 14.64
N GLN A 302 -15.58 17.51 13.75
CA GLN A 302 -15.62 17.31 12.30
C GLN A 302 -14.22 17.46 11.71
N ASN A 303 -13.95 16.74 10.63
CA ASN A 303 -12.72 16.90 9.83
C ASN A 303 -11.45 16.78 10.70
N GLU A 304 -10.57 17.77 10.69
CA GLU A 304 -9.35 17.79 11.50
C GLU A 304 -9.63 17.70 13.01
N ALA A 305 -10.79 18.10 13.52
CA ALA A 305 -11.11 17.92 14.93
C ALA A 305 -11.58 16.48 15.29
N ASN A 306 -11.74 15.59 14.29
CA ASN A 306 -12.27 14.24 14.46
C ASN A 306 -11.15 13.20 14.69
N PHE A 307 -11.32 12.33 15.70
CA PHE A 307 -10.39 11.22 15.97
C PHE A 307 -10.22 10.26 14.79
N GLY A 308 -11.31 9.87 14.13
CA GLY A 308 -11.27 8.97 12.97
C GLY A 308 -10.40 9.55 11.85
N TRP A 309 -10.64 10.81 11.49
CA TRP A 309 -9.84 11.50 10.49
C TRP A 309 -8.35 11.56 10.89
N ARG A 310 -8.03 11.91 12.14
CA ARG A 310 -6.62 11.95 12.63
C ARG A 310 -5.94 10.60 12.44
N TYR A 311 -6.60 9.50 12.80
CA TYR A 311 -6.04 8.17 12.62
C TYR A 311 -5.91 7.77 11.15
N GLY A 312 -6.87 8.15 10.30
CA GLY A 312 -6.74 7.97 8.85
C GLY A 312 -5.59 8.80 8.28
N HIS A 313 -5.38 10.02 8.79
CA HIS A 313 -4.39 10.95 8.29
C HIS A 313 -2.95 10.53 8.62
N THR A 314 -2.72 9.75 9.68
CA THR A 314 -1.39 9.15 9.91
C THR A 314 -0.98 8.26 8.74
N THR A 315 -1.93 7.51 8.16
CA THR A 315 -1.65 6.70 6.95
C THR A 315 -1.19 7.59 5.79
N THR A 316 -1.81 8.76 5.64
CA THR A 316 -1.48 9.72 4.58
C THR A 316 -0.07 10.29 4.78
N MET A 317 0.24 10.77 5.99
CA MET A 317 1.53 11.37 6.31
C MET A 317 2.68 10.36 6.24
N ALA A 318 2.46 9.14 6.75
CA ALA A 318 3.39 8.04 6.60
C ALA A 318 3.69 7.75 5.12
N THR A 319 2.67 7.79 4.26
CA THR A 319 2.83 7.52 2.82
C THR A 319 3.58 8.66 2.11
N PHE A 320 3.40 9.92 2.50
CA PHE A 320 4.19 11.04 1.97
C PHE A 320 5.69 10.86 2.21
N ILE A 321 6.07 10.28 3.35
CA ILE A 321 7.46 9.96 3.68
C ILE A 321 7.93 8.68 2.97
N LEU A 322 7.03 7.72 2.74
CA LEU A 322 7.35 6.46 2.06
C LEU A 322 7.67 6.64 0.58
N VAL A 323 6.94 7.50 -0.15
CA VAL A 323 7.18 7.75 -1.59
C VAL A 323 8.65 8.08 -1.88
N PRO A 324 9.26 9.11 -1.26
CA PRO A 324 10.67 9.41 -1.49
C PRO A 324 11.60 8.30 -1.00
N ALA A 325 11.24 7.53 0.03
CA ALA A 325 12.05 6.39 0.47
C ALA A 325 12.19 5.33 -0.64
N ILE A 326 11.07 5.00 -1.29
CA ILE A 326 11.04 4.09 -2.43
C ILE A 326 11.81 4.68 -3.62
N MET A 327 11.60 5.96 -3.93
CA MET A 327 12.34 6.64 -5.02
C MET A 327 13.84 6.62 -4.78
N LEU A 328 14.30 6.95 -3.57
CA LEU A 328 15.72 6.94 -3.21
C LEU A 328 16.32 5.55 -3.41
N ASN A 329 15.61 4.50 -3.02
CA ASN A 329 16.09 3.14 -3.20
C ASN A 329 16.08 2.68 -4.67
N TYR A 330 14.96 2.83 -5.38
CA TYR A 330 14.82 2.33 -6.75
C TYR A 330 15.57 3.16 -7.78
N LEU A 331 15.61 4.48 -7.62
CA LEU A 331 16.12 5.40 -8.64
C LEU A 331 17.55 5.87 -8.35
N PHE A 332 17.95 5.94 -7.09
CA PHE A 332 19.20 6.60 -6.68
C PHE A 332 20.14 5.76 -5.80
N SER A 333 19.80 4.52 -5.44
CA SER A 333 20.58 3.71 -4.48
C SER A 333 22.06 3.60 -4.81
N LYS A 334 22.41 3.44 -6.10
CA LYS A 334 23.79 3.36 -6.57
C LYS A 334 24.62 4.61 -6.28
N ALA A 335 24.00 5.78 -6.13
CA ALA A 335 24.71 7.01 -5.81
C ALA A 335 25.28 6.99 -4.38
N PHE A 336 24.73 6.14 -3.51
CA PHE A 336 25.10 6.04 -2.10
C PHE A 336 25.79 4.71 -1.76
N GLU A 337 26.17 3.91 -2.75
CA GLU A 337 26.69 2.55 -2.56
C GLU A 337 28.02 2.51 -1.77
N ARG A 338 28.80 3.59 -1.81
CA ARG A 338 30.09 3.71 -1.11
C ARG A 338 29.96 4.06 0.36
N MET A 339 28.76 4.44 0.82
CA MET A 339 28.53 4.80 2.22
C MET A 339 28.31 3.55 3.08
N GLY A 340 28.81 3.58 4.32
CA GLY A 340 28.50 2.53 5.29
C GLY A 340 26.99 2.42 5.58
N PRO A 341 26.45 1.25 5.95
CA PRO A 341 25.01 1.02 6.07
C PRO A 341 24.28 1.99 7.01
N VAL A 342 24.91 2.32 8.15
CA VAL A 342 24.34 3.26 9.14
C VAL A 342 24.33 4.68 8.60
N ALA A 343 25.45 5.17 8.08
CA ALA A 343 25.55 6.52 7.50
C ALA A 343 24.58 6.70 6.33
N ARG A 344 24.50 5.70 5.43
CA ARG A 344 23.54 5.67 4.33
C ARG A 344 22.11 5.69 4.84
N GLY A 345 21.76 4.81 5.76
CA GLY A 345 20.41 4.72 6.32
C GLY A 345 19.96 6.01 6.99
N SER A 346 20.83 6.64 7.79
CA SER A 346 20.53 7.92 8.45
C SER A 346 20.37 9.06 7.45
N LEU A 347 21.29 9.21 6.49
CA LEU A 347 21.21 10.27 5.48
C LEU A 347 19.95 10.12 4.62
N LEU A 348 19.69 8.92 4.10
CA LEU A 348 18.52 8.69 3.26
C LEU A 348 17.22 8.86 4.05
N SER A 349 17.21 8.54 5.34
CA SER A 349 16.05 8.81 6.20
C SER A 349 15.75 10.30 6.30
N LEU A 350 16.77 11.13 6.54
CA LEU A 350 16.61 12.58 6.64
C LEU A 350 16.14 13.18 5.32
N ILE A 351 16.72 12.73 4.19
CA ILE A 351 16.29 13.15 2.86
C ILE A 351 14.84 12.74 2.61
N SER A 352 14.46 11.51 2.95
CA SER A 352 13.10 11.00 2.75
C SER A 352 12.06 11.78 3.54
N VAL A 353 12.34 12.08 4.81
CA VAL A 353 11.46 12.91 5.66
C VAL A 353 11.37 14.32 5.09
N GLY A 354 12.50 14.96 4.76
CA GLY A 354 12.53 16.32 4.23
C GLY A 354 11.78 16.46 2.90
N ILE A 355 12.03 15.56 1.94
CA ILE A 355 11.32 15.53 0.67
C ILE A 355 9.85 15.16 0.87
N GLY A 356 9.53 14.23 1.79
CA GLY A 356 8.16 13.82 2.07
C GLY A 356 7.31 14.96 2.63
N LEU A 357 7.85 15.74 3.57
CA LEU A 357 7.19 16.93 4.11
C LEU A 357 7.06 18.03 3.05
N LEU A 358 8.09 18.25 2.23
CA LEU A 358 8.02 19.19 1.10
C LEU A 358 6.95 18.75 0.08
N PHE A 359 6.84 17.44 -0.17
CA PHE A 359 5.83 16.89 -1.06
C PHE A 359 4.42 17.04 -0.48
N ALA A 360 4.23 16.78 0.82
CA ALA A 360 2.96 17.04 1.51
C ALA A 360 2.54 18.50 1.37
N TRP A 361 3.45 19.43 1.67
CA TRP A 361 3.20 20.86 1.50
C TRP A 361 2.85 21.22 0.04
N ALA A 362 3.66 20.77 -0.93
CA ALA A 362 3.44 21.06 -2.35
C ALA A 362 2.11 20.48 -2.84
N TYR A 363 1.75 19.29 -2.37
CA TYR A 363 0.49 18.64 -2.69
C TYR A 363 -0.69 19.49 -2.18
N TYR A 364 -0.75 19.87 -0.90
CA TYR A 364 -1.87 20.67 -0.39
C TYR A 364 -1.96 22.08 -0.98
N GLN A 365 -0.86 22.64 -1.49
CA GLN A 365 -0.86 23.94 -2.17
C GLN A 365 -1.26 23.84 -3.65
N ALA A 366 -0.73 22.86 -4.38
CA ALA A 366 -0.81 22.81 -5.82
C ALA A 366 -1.78 21.75 -6.36
N ALA A 367 -2.15 20.73 -5.58
CA ALA A 367 -3.04 19.65 -6.04
C ALA A 367 -4.40 20.14 -6.52
N PRO A 368 -5.05 21.16 -5.91
CA PRO A 368 -6.31 21.66 -6.47
C PRO A 368 -6.19 22.13 -7.92
N LEU A 369 -5.06 22.75 -8.26
CA LEU A 369 -4.77 23.19 -9.63
C LEU A 369 -4.27 22.04 -10.52
N LEU A 370 -3.33 21.24 -10.02
CA LEU A 370 -2.62 20.23 -10.81
C LEU A 370 -3.39 18.93 -11.00
N LEU A 371 -4.22 18.56 -10.02
CA LEU A 371 -4.93 17.29 -9.94
C LEU A 371 -6.46 17.47 -9.95
N GLY A 372 -6.97 18.71 -9.88
CA GLY A 372 -8.41 18.99 -9.86
C GLY A 372 -9.10 18.43 -8.61
N VAL A 373 -8.38 18.38 -7.48
CA VAL A 373 -8.94 17.97 -6.17
C VAL A 373 -9.51 19.17 -5.42
N ASN A 374 -10.36 18.90 -4.42
CA ASN A 374 -10.90 19.96 -3.58
C ASN A 374 -9.84 20.50 -2.61
N ARG A 375 -9.96 21.79 -2.27
CA ARG A 375 -9.02 22.46 -1.36
C ARG A 375 -9.39 22.16 0.10
N GLY A 376 -8.38 21.86 0.91
CA GLY A 376 -8.48 21.74 2.36
C GLY A 376 -7.94 20.40 2.84
N VAL A 377 -7.08 20.42 3.85
CA VAL A 377 -6.32 19.24 4.32
C VAL A 377 -7.22 18.09 4.77
N SER A 378 -8.42 18.43 5.25
CA SER A 378 -9.40 17.53 5.82
C SER A 378 -10.70 17.46 5.01
N HIS A 379 -10.68 17.92 3.76
CA HIS A 379 -11.87 17.94 2.91
C HIS A 379 -12.38 16.50 2.68
N PRO A 380 -13.67 16.16 2.95
CA PRO A 380 -14.14 14.76 2.94
C PRO A 380 -14.01 14.05 1.59
N SER A 381 -14.08 14.83 0.50
CA SER A 381 -13.90 14.30 -0.85
C SER A 381 -12.42 14.20 -1.26
N GLU A 382 -11.48 14.40 -0.35
CA GLU A 382 -10.06 14.43 -0.65
C GLU A 382 -9.33 13.37 0.17
N ASN A 383 -8.61 12.50 -0.53
CA ASN A 383 -7.73 11.51 0.09
C ASN A 383 -6.41 11.45 -0.68
N PRO A 384 -5.36 12.14 -0.20
CA PRO A 384 -4.06 12.18 -0.86
C PRO A 384 -3.42 10.79 -0.99
N THR A 385 -3.76 9.87 -0.10
CA THR A 385 -3.24 8.49 -0.12
C THR A 385 -3.50 7.81 -1.47
N VAL A 386 -4.60 8.14 -2.16
CA VAL A 386 -4.89 7.59 -3.50
C VAL A 386 -3.80 7.98 -4.51
N PHE A 387 -3.45 9.27 -4.56
CA PHE A 387 -2.41 9.76 -5.47
C PHE A 387 -1.04 9.21 -5.08
N LEU A 388 -0.74 9.16 -3.77
CA LEU A 388 0.52 8.62 -3.29
C LEU A 388 0.69 7.13 -3.60
N LEU A 389 -0.37 6.33 -3.41
CA LEU A 389 -0.35 4.91 -3.79
C LEU A 389 -0.25 4.72 -5.30
N LEU A 390 -0.88 5.59 -6.11
CA LEU A 390 -0.67 5.59 -7.55
C LEU A 390 0.81 5.80 -7.91
N VAL A 391 1.46 6.78 -7.28
CA VAL A 391 2.91 7.03 -7.47
C VAL A 391 3.73 5.80 -7.04
N ILE A 392 3.42 5.19 -5.88
CA ILE A 392 4.10 3.97 -5.40
C ILE A 392 3.91 2.82 -6.39
N ASN A 393 2.68 2.56 -6.83
CA ASN A 393 2.38 1.53 -7.83
C ASN A 393 3.19 1.73 -9.11
N LEU A 394 3.26 2.97 -9.61
CA LEU A 394 4.03 3.30 -10.80
C LEU A 394 5.54 3.17 -10.58
N LEU A 395 6.07 3.53 -9.41
CA LEU A 395 7.48 3.28 -9.06
C LEU A 395 7.80 1.79 -9.06
N VAL A 396 6.95 0.97 -8.44
CA VAL A 396 7.09 -0.49 -8.39
C VAL A 396 7.00 -1.09 -9.79
N ILE A 397 5.99 -0.72 -10.58
CA ILE A 397 5.84 -1.17 -11.97
C ILE A 397 7.04 -0.75 -12.81
N GLN A 398 7.44 0.51 -12.74
CA GLN A 398 8.54 1.03 -13.55
C GLN A 398 9.86 0.34 -13.22
N TYR A 399 10.15 0.14 -11.93
CA TYR A 399 11.38 -0.51 -11.50
C TYR A 399 11.34 -2.02 -11.73
N ASN A 400 10.28 -2.71 -11.31
CA ASN A 400 10.21 -4.18 -11.35
C ASN A 400 9.79 -4.73 -12.70
N PHE A 401 8.86 -4.10 -13.41
CA PHE A 401 8.33 -4.63 -14.68
C PHE A 401 9.07 -4.04 -15.89
N PHE A 402 9.34 -2.72 -15.88
CA PHE A 402 9.98 -2.03 -17.00
C PHE A 402 11.52 -2.00 -16.93
N ASP A 403 12.14 -2.71 -15.98
CA ASP A 403 13.60 -2.70 -15.72
C ASP A 403 14.18 -1.30 -15.49
N GLY A 404 13.39 -0.40 -14.91
CA GLY A 404 13.80 0.98 -14.69
C GLY A 404 13.91 1.81 -15.97
N TRP A 405 13.26 1.41 -17.08
CA TRP A 405 13.21 2.21 -18.31
C TRP A 405 12.52 3.58 -18.07
N PRO A 406 12.97 4.67 -18.71
CA PRO A 406 14.06 4.76 -19.68
C PRO A 406 15.46 4.93 -19.07
N GLY A 407 15.61 5.29 -17.79
CA GLY A 407 16.88 5.59 -17.16
C GLY A 407 17.82 4.39 -17.00
N TYR A 408 17.27 3.18 -16.87
CA TYR A 408 18.02 1.94 -16.71
C TYR A 408 17.72 0.95 -17.84
N ARG A 409 18.52 -0.11 -17.89
CA ARG A 409 18.30 -1.30 -18.73
C ARG A 409 18.89 -2.52 -18.06
N LEU A 410 18.36 -3.68 -18.40
CA LEU A 410 18.96 -4.96 -18.03
C LEU A 410 20.35 -5.10 -18.66
N LYS A 411 21.35 -5.49 -17.87
CA LYS A 411 22.67 -5.90 -18.36
C LYS A 411 22.51 -7.26 -19.05
N LYS A 412 22.79 -7.30 -20.35
CA LYS A 412 22.78 -8.53 -21.14
C LYS A 412 24.07 -9.30 -20.97
#